data_AF-A0A382Q264-F1
#
_entry.id   AF-A0A382Q264-F1
#
_cell.length_a   1.000
_cell.length_b   1.000
_cell.length_c   1.000
_cell.angle_alpha   90.00
_cell.angle_beta   90.00
_cell.angle_gamma   90.00
#
_symmetry.space_group_name_H-M   'P 1'
#
loop_
_entity.id
_entity.type
_entity.pdbx_description
1 polymer ?
#
loop_
_entity_poly.entity_id
_entity_poly.type
_entity_poly.pdbx_seq_one_letter_code
_entity_poly.pdbx_strand_id
1 'polypeptide(L)'
;MVINKYLKKLINRNLFLLILVVISCENPYFANLHGNDEMTINVKIDPRLPQDDNGYFHLTLNRSKWQTIHRFSGLVTDSNDKPLDVVRFEWTSNLY
;
A
#
# COMPACT_ATOMS: atom_id res chain seq x y z
N MET A 1 -40.18 29.67 36.15
CA MET A 1 -40.44 28.38 35.47
C MET A 1 -40.00 28.34 34.00
N VAL A 2 -39.97 29.47 33.28
CA VAL A 2 -39.65 29.55 31.84
C VAL A 2 -38.16 29.29 31.53
N ILE A 3 -37.23 29.81 32.32
CA ILE A 3 -35.77 29.71 32.11
C ILE A 3 -35.27 28.26 32.12
N ASN A 4 -35.81 27.41 33.00
CA ASN A 4 -35.44 25.99 33.09
C ASN A 4 -35.82 25.21 31.82
N LYS A 5 -36.93 25.59 31.15
CA LYS A 5 -37.37 24.97 29.89
C LYS A 5 -36.41 25.27 28.73
N TYR A 6 -35.89 26.50 28.65
CA TYR A 6 -34.89 26.88 27.65
C TYR A 6 -33.52 26.26 27.93
N LEU A 7 -33.11 26.18 29.20
CA LEU A 7 -31.86 25.53 29.60
C LEU A 7 -31.86 24.04 29.25
N LYS A 8 -32.94 23.31 29.55
CA LYS A 8 -33.11 21.90 29.14
C LYS A 8 -33.13 21.72 27.63
N LYS A 9 -33.76 22.64 26.88
CA LYS A 9 -33.76 22.62 25.41
C LYS A 9 -32.37 22.86 24.82
N LEU A 10 -31.58 23.76 25.43
CA LEU A 10 -30.20 24.05 25.03
C LEU A 10 -29.27 22.86 25.33
N ILE A 11 -29.42 22.23 26.49
CA ILE A 11 -28.67 21.02 26.88
C ILE A 11 -29.00 19.85 25.94
N ASN A 12 -30.29 19.58 25.68
CA ASN A 12 -30.69 18.51 24.76
C ASN A 12 -30.22 18.75 23.31
N ARG A 13 -30.18 20.01 22.85
CA ARG A 13 -29.67 20.36 21.51
C ARG A 13 -28.17 20.10 21.39
N ASN A 14 -27.39 20.45 22.42
CA ASN A 14 -25.95 20.18 22.45
C ASN A 14 -25.65 18.69 22.63
N LEU A 15 -26.48 17.96 23.37
CA LEU A 15 -26.36 16.51 23.53
C LEU A 15 -26.59 15.78 22.19
N PHE A 16 -27.55 16.23 21.38
CA PHE A 16 -27.79 15.68 20.05
C PHE A 16 -26.59 15.91 19.10
N LEU A 17 -25.97 17.09 19.16
CA LEU A 17 -24.76 17.40 18.38
C LEU A 17 -23.56 16.55 18.82
N LEU A 18 -23.43 16.26 20.12
CA LEU A 18 -22.38 15.40 20.65
C LEU A 18 -22.52 13.95 20.15
N ILE A 19 -23.76 13.44 20.07
CA ILE A 19 -24.07 12.10 19.56
C ILE A 19 -23.68 11.98 18.08
N LEU A 20 -23.88 13.01 17.27
CA LEU A 20 -23.48 13.00 15.85
C LEU A 20 -21.96 12.96 15.65
N VAL A 21 -21.17 13.51 16.60
CA VAL A 21 -19.69 13.48 16.54
C VAL A 21 -19.14 12.11 16.92
N VAL A 22 -19.76 11.38 17.84
CA VAL A 22 -19.27 10.05 18.29
C VAL A 22 -19.69 8.90 17.38
N ILE A 23 -20.63 9.10 16.45
CA ILE A 23 -21.02 8.10 15.43
C ILE A 23 -20.27 8.33 14.11
N SER A 24 -19.21 9.16 14.07
CA SER A 24 -18.36 9.24 12.88
C SER A 24 -17.73 7.87 12.64
N CYS A 25 -18.17 7.21 11.56
CA CYS A 25 -17.77 5.84 11.24
C CYS A 25 -16.24 5.72 11.13
N GLU A 26 -15.66 4.86 11.97
CA GLU A 26 -14.41 4.20 11.63
C GLU A 26 -14.64 3.42 10.34
N ASN A 27 -13.74 3.57 9.38
CA ASN A 27 -13.80 2.84 8.12
C ASN A 27 -13.48 1.35 8.40
N PRO A 28 -14.44 0.41 8.27
CA PRO A 28 -14.22 -1.00 8.59
C PRO A 28 -13.21 -1.68 7.66
N TYR A 29 -12.83 -1.02 6.56
CA TYR A 29 -11.77 -1.50 5.68
C TYR A 29 -10.38 -1.45 6.34
N PHE A 30 -10.14 -0.64 7.37
CA PHE A 30 -8.83 -0.61 8.06
C PHE A 30 -8.67 -1.69 9.13
N ALA A 31 -9.76 -2.16 9.74
CA ALA A 31 -9.70 -3.17 10.80
C ALA A 31 -9.31 -4.57 10.30
N ASN A 32 -9.48 -4.85 9.00
CA ASN A 32 -9.12 -6.14 8.38
C ASN A 32 -7.72 -6.14 7.73
N LEU A 33 -6.99 -5.02 7.77
CA LEU A 33 -5.62 -4.94 7.23
C LEU A 33 -4.55 -5.37 8.24
N HIS A 34 -4.87 -5.40 9.53
CA HIS A 34 -3.96 -5.80 10.60
C HIS A 34 -4.53 -6.99 11.40
N GLY A 35 -4.86 -8.08 10.70
CA GLY A 35 -4.74 -9.39 11.32
C GLY A 35 -3.26 -9.61 11.61
N ASN A 36 -2.91 -9.89 12.87
CA ASN A 36 -1.55 -10.04 13.40
C ASN A 36 -0.80 -11.28 12.86
N ASP A 37 -0.75 -11.45 11.54
CA ASP A 37 0.22 -12.29 10.86
C ASP A 37 0.90 -11.38 9.84
N GLU A 38 2.02 -10.74 10.21
CA GLU A 38 2.86 -10.01 9.27
C GLU A 38 3.37 -11.00 8.20
N MET A 39 2.61 -11.12 7.11
CA MET A 39 3.00 -11.94 5.96
C MET A 39 4.30 -11.38 5.39
N THR A 40 5.41 -12.03 5.71
CA THR A 40 6.71 -11.69 5.13
C THR A 40 6.77 -12.22 3.71
N ILE A 41 6.94 -11.31 2.75
CA ILE A 41 7.12 -11.64 1.33
C ILE A 41 8.61 -11.55 1.01
N ASN A 42 9.19 -12.66 0.59
CA ASN A 42 10.57 -12.73 0.14
C ASN A 42 10.62 -12.63 -1.38
N VAL A 43 11.40 -11.67 -1.91
CA VAL A 43 11.54 -11.44 -3.35
C VAL A 43 12.99 -11.64 -3.77
N LYS A 44 13.23 -12.58 -4.70
CA LYS A 44 14.53 -12.78 -5.35
C LYS A 44 14.38 -12.47 -6.83
N ILE A 45 15.09 -11.45 -7.32
CA ILE A 45 15.06 -11.03 -8.72
C ILE A 45 16.41 -11.38 -9.36
N ASP A 46 16.35 -11.98 -10.55
CA ASP A 46 17.46 -12.12 -11.48
C ASP A 46 17.23 -11.16 -12.67
N PRO A 47 17.81 -9.95 -12.62
CA PRO A 47 17.63 -8.97 -13.67
C PRO A 47 18.37 -9.31 -14.96
N ARG A 48 19.35 -10.24 -14.95
CA ARG A 48 20.21 -10.58 -16.10
C ARG A 48 20.88 -9.37 -16.73
N LEU A 49 21.28 -8.41 -15.89
CA LEU A 49 21.97 -7.19 -16.29
C LEU A 49 23.26 -7.04 -15.47
N PRO A 50 24.31 -6.44 -16.05
CA PRO A 50 25.47 -6.03 -15.28
C PRO A 50 25.05 -4.98 -14.24
N GLN A 51 25.63 -5.08 -13.05
CA GLN A 51 25.49 -4.11 -11.98
C GLN A 51 26.75 -3.26 -11.88
N ASP A 52 26.62 -1.95 -11.69
CA ASP A 52 27.76 -1.06 -11.43
C ASP A 52 28.14 -1.02 -9.95
N ASP A 53 29.22 -0.30 -9.64
CA ASP A 53 29.73 -0.13 -8.28
C ASP A 53 28.75 0.61 -7.34
N ASN A 54 27.76 1.32 -7.90
CA ASN A 54 26.71 2.03 -7.16
C ASN A 54 25.45 1.18 -6.97
N GLY A 55 25.43 -0.04 -7.50
CA GLY A 55 24.33 -0.98 -7.37
C GLY A 55 23.23 -0.87 -8.43
N TYR A 56 23.41 -0.07 -9.49
CA TYR A 56 22.42 0.08 -10.57
C TYR A 56 22.62 -0.98 -11.66
N PHE A 57 21.50 -1.51 -12.17
CA PHE A 57 21.48 -2.45 -13.28
C PHE A 57 21.38 -1.72 -14.61
N HIS A 58 22.28 -2.04 -15.55
CA HIS A 58 22.41 -1.33 -16.82
C HIS A 58 21.90 -2.14 -18.01
N LEU A 59 20.85 -1.66 -18.67
CA LEU A 59 20.35 -2.23 -19.93
C LEU A 59 20.95 -1.49 -21.14
N THR A 60 21.80 -2.18 -21.90
CA THR A 60 22.33 -1.63 -23.15
C THR A 60 21.24 -1.61 -24.24
N LEU A 61 20.93 -0.41 -24.72
CA LEU A 61 19.91 -0.21 -25.76
C LEU A 61 20.42 -0.64 -27.14
N ASN A 62 19.60 -1.41 -27.86
CA ASN A 62 19.82 -1.74 -29.26
C ASN A 62 19.46 -0.55 -30.15
N ARG A 63 20.47 0.20 -30.59
CA ARG A 63 20.32 1.37 -31.45
C ARG A 63 19.98 1.07 -32.91
N SER A 64 19.99 -0.20 -33.32
CA SER A 64 19.60 -0.63 -34.67
C SER A 64 18.11 -0.89 -34.84
N LYS A 65 17.35 -0.93 -33.73
CA LYS A 65 15.92 -1.23 -33.71
C LYS A 65 15.18 -0.20 -32.89
N TRP A 66 13.88 -0.07 -33.15
CA TRP A 66 13.00 0.82 -32.39
C TRP A 66 12.70 0.31 -30.96
N GLN A 67 12.98 -0.97 -30.68
CA GLN A 67 12.75 -1.58 -29.37
C GLN A 67 13.95 -2.42 -28.93
N THR A 68 14.29 -2.32 -27.65
CA THR A 68 15.18 -3.25 -26.95
C THR A 68 14.31 -4.17 -26.07
N ILE A 69 14.27 -5.45 -26.41
CA ILE A 69 13.51 -6.44 -25.64
C ILE A 69 14.45 -7.07 -24.62
N HIS A 70 14.10 -6.95 -23.34
CA HIS A 70 14.81 -7.57 -22.23
C HIS A 70 13.84 -8.29 -21.31
N ARG A 71 14.28 -9.41 -20.72
CA ARG A 71 13.48 -10.21 -19.79
C ARG A 71 14.28 -10.43 -18.51
N PHE A 72 13.70 -10.03 -17.38
CA PHE A 72 14.16 -10.46 -16.06
C PHE A 72 13.30 -11.63 -15.56
N SER A 73 13.82 -12.35 -14.57
CA SER A 73 13.11 -13.43 -13.89
C SER A 73 13.18 -13.23 -12.38
N GLY A 74 12.36 -13.93 -11.63
CA GLY A 74 12.41 -13.89 -10.18
C GLY A 74 11.56 -14.97 -9.54
N LEU A 75 11.67 -15.05 -8.22
CA LEU A 75 10.89 -15.92 -7.36
C LEU A 75 10.36 -15.10 -6.19
N VAL A 76 9.08 -15.26 -5.90
CA VAL A 76 8.42 -14.65 -4.74
C VAL A 76 7.92 -15.76 -3.84
N THR A 77 8.29 -15.72 -2.56
CA THR A 77 7.88 -16.71 -1.58
C THR A 77 7.31 -16.07 -0.32
N ASP A 78 6.51 -16.86 0.42
CA ASP A 78 6.10 -16.52 1.79
C ASP A 78 7.25 -16.76 2.79
N SER A 79 6.95 -16.61 4.08
CA SER A 79 7.88 -16.88 5.18
C SER A 79 8.30 -18.36 5.31
N ASN A 80 7.62 -19.28 4.63
CA ASN A 80 7.89 -20.72 4.63
C ASN A 80 8.48 -21.21 3.29
N ASP A 81 9.04 -20.29 2.50
CA ASP A 81 9.60 -20.56 1.17
C ASP A 81 8.59 -21.15 0.14
N LYS A 82 7.28 -20.95 0.36
CA LYS A 82 6.26 -21.39 -0.60
C LYS A 82 6.05 -20.32 -1.66
N PRO A 83 6.01 -20.69 -2.96
CA PRO A 83 5.81 -19.72 -4.02
C PRO A 83 4.43 -19.06 -3.88
N LEU A 84 4.41 -17.73 -4.00
CA LEU A 84 3.18 -16.96 -4.04
C LEU A 84 2.69 -16.85 -5.48
N ASP A 85 1.38 -17.06 -5.68
CA ASP A 85 0.72 -16.88 -6.97
C ASP A 85 0.20 -15.44 -7.11
N VAL A 86 0.11 -14.95 -8.35
CA VAL A 86 -0.43 -13.63 -8.73
C VAL A 86 0.19 -12.48 -7.92
N VAL A 87 1.48 -12.19 -8.17
CA VAL A 87 2.19 -11.08 -7.53
C VAL A 87 2.24 -9.87 -8.47
N ARG A 88 1.82 -8.70 -7.98
CA ARG A 88 1.94 -7.43 -8.71
C ARG A 88 3.35 -6.88 -8.57
N PHE A 89 3.96 -6.52 -9.69
CA PHE A 89 5.25 -5.84 -9.73
C PHE A 89 5.10 -4.45 -10.32
N GLU A 90 5.85 -3.51 -9.75
CA GLU A 90 6.04 -2.17 -10.28
C GLU A 90 7.53 -1.95 -10.48
N TRP A 91 7.90 -1.29 -11.57
CA TRP A 91 9.28 -0.92 -11.85
C TRP A 91 9.34 0.53 -12.30
N THR A 92 10.48 1.15 -12.02
CA THR A 92 10.81 2.50 -12.49
C THR A 92 12.14 2.44 -13.22
N SER A 93 12.32 3.35 -14.18
CA SER A 93 13.58 3.54 -14.89
C SER A 93 13.97 5.01 -14.78
N ASN A 94 15.21 5.26 -14.40
CA ASN A 94 15.86 6.53 -14.67
C ASN A 94 16.32 6.45 -16.14
N LEU A 95 15.68 7.19 -17.04
CA LEU A 95 15.94 7.16 -18.50
C LEU A 95 17.33 7.71 -18.91
N TYR A 96 18.37 7.50 -18.11
CA TYR A 96 19.71 8.07 -18.28
C TYR A 96 20.71 7.05 -18.84
#